data_AF-A0A1I2KJ97-F1
#
_entry.id   AF-A0A1I2KJ97-F1
#
_cell.length_a   1.000
_cell.length_b   1.000
_cell.length_c   1.000
_cell.angle_alpha   90.00
_cell.angle_beta   90.00
_cell.angle_gamma   90.00
#
_symmetry.space_group_name_H-M   'P 1'
#
loop_
_entity.id
_entity.type
_entity.pdbx_description
1 polymer ?
#
loop_
_entity_poly.entity_id
_entity_poly.type
_entity_poly.pdbx_seq_one_letter_code
_entity_poly.pdbx_strand_id
1 'polypeptide(L)'
;MDLLDCPSNTLGMDVNTGSGIPEMPAEVVVDLTAAEAAAGTAKTVAVPPDGTPVMIYFPPGARDGMVQNVELPWVDPATGATSRRTVAVAIRVVAPAGAVPPYGTPPPAPGYLGAGYAAPQQRRFSQRAKVVAVALGIVLVGGICLVPTLFRGSNADTTKNAAGDVTTTTTTPATEVTTTAAAAPPLDPAAFQSSLDAADKELAAALGNLRKASTPRAVSGAADAFAQAVQTQASALSGVTAPAAATAAHSDLVSALSALESELTSVSSSADSRSVCTGGSASAALSRADAAADLRSAITALAAADPAAKYRFGSFLPAVTKDQNRRKANGTYLSRTTGGSGELKIDNGNNVDTVINLVKSGSKKPSVSVYIRGNKKVTTGRIKDGTYQVFMSSGTDWDGKRFSRDCQFSKFDSPLKFTTTSRQYTIWELSLKVRLGGNASSSEVDPDSFPS
;
A
#
# COMPACT_ATOMS: atom_id res chain seq x y z
N MET A 1 -25.69 -20.58 38.12
CA MET A 1 -24.34 -21.18 38.22
C MET A 1 -23.35 -20.06 37.95
N ASP A 2 -22.86 -19.45 39.02
CA ASP A 2 -21.85 -18.41 38.98
C ASP A 2 -20.53 -19.01 38.47
N LEU A 3 -20.11 -18.57 37.28
CA LEU A 3 -18.86 -18.94 36.59
C LEU A 3 -17.69 -18.03 37.03
N LEU A 4 -17.67 -17.61 38.29
CA LEU A 4 -16.62 -16.77 38.83
C LEU A 4 -15.64 -17.68 39.60
N ASP A 5 -14.38 -17.68 39.19
CA ASP A 5 -13.23 -18.42 39.76
C ASP A 5 -13.06 -19.90 39.39
N CYS A 6 -13.21 -20.22 38.11
CA CYS A 6 -12.51 -21.38 37.55
C CYS A 6 -11.04 -21.00 37.23
N PRO A 7 -10.02 -21.72 37.74
CA PRO A 7 -8.63 -21.39 37.48
C PRO A 7 -8.29 -21.44 35.98
N SER A 8 -7.73 -20.35 35.45
CA SER A 8 -7.33 -20.24 34.05
C SER A 8 -5.88 -20.67 33.85
N ASN A 9 -5.59 -21.37 32.75
CA ASN A 9 -4.21 -21.62 32.32
C ASN A 9 -3.83 -20.55 31.28
N THR A 10 -2.93 -19.64 31.66
CA THR A 10 -2.48 -18.52 30.81
C THR A 10 -1.23 -18.93 30.05
N LEU A 11 -1.31 -18.84 28.72
CA LEU A 11 -0.19 -19.14 27.81
C LEU A 11 0.16 -17.87 27.03
N GLY A 12 1.44 -17.53 26.94
CA GLY A 12 1.94 -16.33 26.27
C GLY A 12 2.67 -16.63 24.97
N MET A 13 2.44 -15.80 23.94
CA MET A 13 3.19 -15.76 22.70
C MET A 13 3.65 -14.33 22.40
N ASP A 14 4.95 -14.15 22.34
CA ASP A 14 5.62 -12.91 21.97
C ASP A 14 6.30 -13.09 20.61
N VAL A 15 5.99 -12.20 19.65
CA VAL A 15 6.63 -12.23 18.33
C VAL A 15 8.14 -12.06 18.50
N ASN A 16 8.89 -13.05 18.03
CA ASN A 16 10.34 -13.08 17.99
C ASN A 16 10.86 -12.45 16.70
N THR A 17 12.04 -11.85 16.75
CA THR A 17 12.86 -11.48 15.58
C THR A 17 13.41 -12.70 14.81
N GLY A 18 12.95 -13.92 15.12
CA GLY A 18 13.51 -15.17 14.61
C GLY A 18 13.15 -15.43 13.15
N SER A 19 13.97 -14.91 12.24
CA SER A 19 14.47 -15.61 11.04
C SER A 19 13.44 -16.46 10.27
N GLY A 20 12.68 -15.81 9.37
CA GLY A 20 11.77 -16.44 8.41
C GLY A 20 12.43 -16.98 7.13
N ILE A 21 13.73 -17.19 7.16
CA ILE A 21 14.58 -18.01 6.26
C ILE A 21 15.54 -18.72 7.24
N PRO A 22 16.15 -19.91 6.97
CA PRO A 22 17.21 -20.43 7.83
C PRO A 22 18.47 -19.57 7.61
N GLU A 23 18.40 -18.33 8.06
CA GLU A 23 19.50 -17.38 8.17
C GLU A 23 19.56 -16.94 9.62
N MET A 24 20.79 -16.92 10.10
CA MET A 24 21.20 -16.93 11.49
C MET A 24 20.56 -15.79 12.31
N PRO A 25 20.36 -15.95 13.64
CA PRO A 25 19.92 -14.85 14.50
C PRO A 25 20.82 -13.63 14.26
N ALA A 26 20.24 -12.42 14.28
CA ALA A 26 21.01 -11.19 14.12
C ALA A 26 22.20 -11.23 15.09
N GLU A 27 23.39 -11.32 14.51
CA GLU A 27 24.62 -11.56 15.25
C GLU A 27 25.11 -10.25 15.87
N VAL A 28 24.68 -9.11 15.31
CA VAL A 28 25.01 -7.77 15.78
C VAL A 28 23.80 -6.82 15.70
N VAL A 29 23.65 -5.96 16.71
CA VAL A 29 22.68 -4.86 16.74
C VAL A 29 23.41 -3.53 16.60
N VAL A 30 22.94 -2.66 15.72
CA VAL A 30 23.54 -1.35 15.44
C VAL A 30 22.53 -0.25 15.74
N ASP A 31 22.94 0.67 16.61
CA ASP A 31 22.15 1.85 16.95
C ASP A 31 22.38 2.97 15.91
N LEU A 32 21.30 3.40 15.26
CA LEU A 32 21.26 4.58 14.39
C LEU A 32 20.44 5.68 15.06
N THR A 33 20.88 6.92 14.97
CA THR A 33 20.00 8.05 15.29
C THR A 33 18.92 8.21 14.22
N ALA A 34 17.81 8.88 14.55
CA ALA A 34 16.76 9.17 13.57
C ALA A 34 17.27 9.93 12.33
N ALA A 35 18.25 10.82 12.50
CA ALA A 35 18.87 11.56 11.40
C ALA A 35 19.74 10.66 10.52
N GLU A 36 20.55 9.79 11.13
CA GLU A 36 21.37 8.81 10.42
C GLU A 36 20.52 7.80 9.64
N ALA A 37 19.42 7.34 10.24
CA ALA A 37 18.48 6.44 9.60
C ALA A 37 17.78 7.10 8.40
N ALA A 38 17.45 8.39 8.49
CA ALA A 38 16.81 9.14 7.42
C ALA A 38 17.76 9.46 6.25
N ALA A 39 19.00 9.87 6.55
CA ALA A 39 19.97 10.32 5.55
C ALA A 39 20.85 9.19 4.97
N GLY A 40 20.86 8.02 5.61
CA GLY A 40 21.83 6.96 5.35
C GLY A 40 23.18 7.29 6.00
N THR A 41 23.88 6.28 6.49
CA THR A 41 25.16 6.48 7.18
C THR A 41 26.05 5.24 7.09
N ALA A 42 27.36 5.41 7.23
CA ALA A 42 28.27 4.31 7.47
C ALA A 42 28.52 4.17 8.99
N LYS A 43 28.37 2.97 9.55
CA LYS A 43 28.78 2.67 10.93
C LYS A 43 29.88 1.63 10.93
N THR A 44 30.81 1.78 11.87
CA THR A 44 31.76 0.73 12.21
C THR A 44 31.12 -0.21 13.22
N VAL A 45 31.08 -1.49 12.87
CA VAL A 45 30.40 -2.54 13.63
C VAL A 45 31.43 -3.60 13.98
N ALA A 46 31.57 -3.93 15.27
CA ALA A 46 32.39 -5.05 15.70
C ALA A 46 31.62 -6.35 15.42
N VAL A 47 32.15 -7.19 14.56
CA VAL A 47 31.54 -8.47 14.20
C VAL A 47 32.24 -9.62 14.93
N PRO A 48 31.51 -10.62 15.43
CA PRO A 48 32.10 -11.87 15.92
C PRO A 48 32.92 -12.56 14.81
N PRO A 49 33.86 -13.46 15.15
CA PRO A 49 34.18 -13.93 16.51
C PRO A 49 35.29 -13.12 17.18
N ASP A 50 36.02 -12.30 16.42
CA ASP A 50 37.24 -11.61 16.84
C ASP A 50 37.01 -10.12 17.19
N GLY A 51 35.81 -9.60 16.93
CA GLY A 51 35.46 -8.20 17.18
C GLY A 51 36.08 -7.25 16.16
N THR A 52 36.54 -7.75 15.00
CA THR A 52 37.16 -6.91 13.98
C THR A 52 36.16 -5.84 13.52
N PRO A 53 36.54 -4.55 13.56
CA PRO A 53 35.65 -3.48 13.13
C PRO A 53 35.46 -3.50 11.62
N VAL A 54 34.22 -3.66 11.16
CA VAL A 54 33.86 -3.54 9.75
C VAL A 54 32.96 -2.33 9.53
N MET A 55 33.25 -1.55 8.49
CA MET A 55 32.40 -0.44 8.10
C MET A 55 31.24 -0.92 7.22
N ILE A 56 30.02 -0.70 7.68
CA ILE A 56 28.78 -1.12 7.01
C ILE A 56 27.99 0.14 6.64
N TYR A 57 27.58 0.22 5.37
CA TYR A 57 26.74 1.32 4.88
C TYR A 57 25.25 0.97 5.00
N PHE A 58 24.52 1.81 5.71
CA PHE A 58 23.08 1.75 5.89
C PHE A 58 22.41 2.76 4.96
N PRO A 59 21.55 2.32 4.04
CA PRO A 59 20.92 3.23 3.08
C PRO A 59 19.95 4.21 3.76
N PRO A 60 19.68 5.36 3.13
CA PRO A 60 18.64 6.28 3.59
C PRO A 60 17.28 5.58 3.75
N GLY A 61 16.56 5.92 4.81
CA GLY A 61 15.24 5.34 5.11
C GLY A 61 15.26 4.07 5.96
N ALA A 62 16.39 3.75 6.61
CA ALA A 62 16.47 2.64 7.56
C ALA A 62 15.43 2.77 8.69
N ARG A 63 14.84 1.65 9.13
CA ARG A 63 13.79 1.62 10.16
C ARG A 63 14.19 0.74 11.33
N ASP A 64 13.66 1.04 12.51
CA ASP A 64 13.83 0.21 13.71
C ASP A 64 13.35 -1.22 13.43
N GLY A 65 14.19 -2.21 13.72
CA GLY A 65 13.94 -3.63 13.45
C GLY A 65 14.28 -4.11 12.04
N MET A 66 14.79 -3.24 11.15
CA MET A 66 15.29 -3.65 9.83
C MET A 66 16.56 -4.51 10.00
N VAL A 67 16.69 -5.58 9.22
CA VAL A 67 17.89 -6.44 9.20
C VAL A 67 18.58 -6.30 7.86
N GLN A 68 19.89 -6.08 7.89
CA GLN A 68 20.75 -6.04 6.71
C GLN A 68 21.69 -7.24 6.74
N ASN A 69 21.65 -8.07 5.69
CA ASN A 69 22.59 -9.17 5.49
C ASN A 69 23.85 -8.64 4.80
N VAL A 70 25.00 -8.81 5.45
CA VAL A 70 26.29 -8.31 4.93
C VAL A 70 27.25 -9.48 4.82
N GLU A 71 27.81 -9.67 3.63
CA GLU A 71 28.81 -10.71 3.39
C GLU A 71 30.19 -10.21 3.85
N LEU A 72 30.75 -10.87 4.86
CA LEU A 72 31.98 -10.44 5.54
C LEU A 72 33.06 -11.52 5.49
N PRO A 73 34.35 -11.14 5.40
CA PRO A 73 35.43 -12.09 5.59
C PRO A 73 35.39 -12.63 7.03
N TRP A 74 35.46 -13.94 7.18
CA TRP A 74 35.39 -14.66 8.45
C TRP A 74 36.61 -15.56 8.61
N VAL A 75 37.26 -15.51 9.77
CA VAL A 75 38.32 -16.45 10.15
C VAL A 75 37.78 -17.37 11.23
N ASP A 76 37.74 -18.67 10.97
CA ASP A 76 37.32 -19.65 11.97
C ASP A 76 38.33 -19.66 13.14
N PRO A 77 37.92 -19.32 14.38
CA PRO A 77 38.82 -19.23 15.52
C PRO A 77 39.40 -20.59 15.93
N ALA A 78 38.77 -21.71 15.55
CA ALA A 78 39.25 -23.05 15.86
C ALA A 78 40.30 -23.55 14.85
N THR A 79 40.21 -23.13 13.59
CA THR A 79 41.02 -23.70 12.49
C THR A 79 41.94 -22.68 11.80
N GLY A 80 41.70 -21.38 11.98
CA GLY A 80 42.39 -20.30 11.28
C GLY A 80 42.00 -20.16 9.80
N ALA A 81 41.01 -20.93 9.32
CA ALA A 81 40.59 -20.90 7.93
C ALA A 81 39.82 -19.62 7.59
N THR A 82 40.15 -18.99 6.46
CA THR A 82 39.46 -17.80 5.93
C THR A 82 38.30 -18.21 5.03
N SER A 83 37.15 -17.57 5.20
CA SER A 83 35.93 -17.79 4.42
C SER A 83 35.12 -16.50 4.30
N ARG A 84 34.02 -16.50 3.55
CA ARG A 84 33.00 -15.43 3.61
C ARG A 84 31.78 -15.95 4.36
N ARG A 85 31.25 -15.15 5.28
CA ARG A 85 30.04 -15.45 6.04
C ARG A 85 29.07 -14.29 5.94
N THR A 86 27.82 -14.60 5.68
CA THR A 86 26.72 -13.62 5.75
C THR A 86 26.39 -13.35 7.21
N VAL A 87 26.56 -12.11 7.65
CA VAL A 87 26.20 -11.64 8.99
C VAL A 87 24.93 -10.82 8.92
N ALA A 88 23.95 -11.18 9.75
CA ALA A 88 22.70 -10.44 9.88
C ALA A 88 22.86 -9.30 10.91
N VAL A 89 22.69 -8.06 10.47
CA VAL A 89 22.85 -6.85 11.29
C VAL A 89 21.49 -6.20 11.51
N ALA A 90 21.01 -6.18 12.75
CA ALA A 90 19.73 -5.56 13.12
C ALA A 90 19.91 -4.07 13.45
N ILE A 91 19.06 -3.23 12.87
CA ILE A 91 19.06 -1.78 13.07
C ILE A 91 18.12 -1.43 14.22
N ARG A 92 18.63 -0.68 15.20
CA ARG A 92 17.83 -0.05 16.24
C ARG A 92 17.88 1.47 16.08
N VAL A 93 16.74 2.12 15.92
CA VAL A 93 16.70 3.58 15.79
C VAL A 93 16.51 4.22 17.17
N VAL A 94 17.56 4.82 17.70
CA VAL A 94 17.54 5.47 19.02
C VAL A 94 17.15 6.95 18.90
N ALA A 95 16.21 7.38 19.75
CA ALA A 95 15.93 8.80 19.92
C ALA A 95 17.12 9.48 20.61
N PRO A 96 17.47 10.73 20.26
CA PRO A 96 18.52 11.45 20.96
C PRO A 96 18.20 11.49 22.46
N ALA A 97 19.17 11.14 23.30
CA ALA A 97 19.07 11.27 24.74
C ALA A 97 18.76 12.75 25.04
N GLY A 98 17.52 13.03 25.42
CA GLY A 98 17.05 14.40 25.62
C GLY A 98 17.89 15.09 26.68
N ALA A 99 18.42 16.26 26.32
CA ALA A 99 18.86 17.25 27.29
C ALA A 99 17.74 17.45 28.32
N VAL A 100 18.08 17.28 29.59
CA VAL A 100 17.19 17.56 30.72
C VAL A 100 16.72 19.02 30.56
N PRO A 101 15.41 19.29 30.45
CA PRO A 101 14.94 20.67 30.38
C PRO A 101 15.34 21.39 31.68
N PRO A 102 15.82 22.65 31.61
CA PRO A 102 16.15 23.41 32.81
C PRO A 102 14.90 23.52 33.68
N TYR A 103 15.06 23.20 34.97
CA TYR A 103 14.01 23.32 35.98
C TYR A 103 13.37 24.71 35.88
N GLY A 104 12.13 24.75 35.39
CA GLY A 104 11.30 25.94 35.45
C GLY A 104 11.10 26.34 36.91
N THR A 105 11.11 27.65 37.17
CA THR A 105 10.89 28.22 38.50
C THR A 105 9.56 27.72 39.09
N PRO A 106 9.53 27.39 40.39
CA PRO A 106 8.31 26.91 41.03
C PRO A 106 7.24 28.00 41.00
N PRO A 107 5.96 27.64 40.78
CA PRO A 107 4.87 28.60 40.75
C PRO A 107 4.66 29.23 42.15
N PRO A 108 4.28 30.52 42.22
CA PRO A 108 4.00 31.18 43.49
C PRO A 108 2.77 30.56 44.17
N ALA A 109 2.81 30.52 45.50
CA ALA A 109 1.79 29.93 46.35
C ALA A 109 0.41 30.59 46.13
N PRO A 110 -0.69 29.80 46.10
CA PRO A 110 -2.03 30.33 45.90
C PRO A 110 -2.49 31.15 47.12
N GLY A 111 -2.73 32.44 46.89
CA GLY A 111 -3.41 33.33 47.83
C GLY A 111 -4.88 32.98 47.96
N TYR A 112 -5.34 32.80 49.20
CA TYR A 112 -6.74 32.66 49.57
C TYR A 112 -7.47 33.99 49.37
N LEU A 113 -8.51 34.00 48.53
CA LEU A 113 -9.59 35.00 48.60
C LEU A 113 -10.96 34.36 48.28
N GLY A 114 -11.79 34.27 49.32
CA GLY A 114 -13.15 34.82 49.37
C GLY A 114 -14.22 34.33 48.38
N ALA A 115 -15.04 33.41 48.89
CA ALA A 115 -16.45 33.12 48.60
C ALA A 115 -17.24 33.98 47.58
N GLY A 116 -17.96 33.27 46.70
CA GLY A 116 -19.14 33.75 45.98
C GLY A 116 -19.85 32.61 45.27
N TYR A 117 -20.87 32.02 45.91
CA TYR A 117 -21.71 30.99 45.29
C TYR A 117 -22.69 31.63 44.29
N ALA A 118 -22.59 31.25 43.00
CA ALA A 118 -23.61 31.51 42.00
C ALA A 118 -24.09 30.19 41.39
N ALA A 119 -25.40 29.94 41.49
CA ALA A 119 -26.06 28.72 41.04
C ALA A 119 -26.03 28.54 39.51
N PRO A 120 -25.86 27.31 38.97
CA PRO A 120 -25.90 27.08 37.54
C PRO A 120 -27.34 27.09 36.99
N GLN A 121 -27.56 27.90 35.95
CA GLN A 121 -28.78 27.96 35.15
C GLN A 121 -28.93 26.70 34.29
N GLN A 122 -30.07 26.01 34.41
CA GLN A 122 -30.48 24.92 33.51
C GLN A 122 -30.80 25.46 32.11
N ARG A 123 -30.07 25.03 31.08
CA ARG A 123 -30.46 25.27 29.67
C ARG A 123 -31.30 24.12 29.13
N ARG A 124 -32.53 24.48 28.78
CA ARG A 124 -33.55 23.66 28.12
C ARG A 124 -33.17 23.33 26.67
N PHE A 125 -33.65 22.15 26.26
CA PHE A 125 -33.66 21.57 24.91
C PHE A 125 -34.10 22.52 23.79
N SER A 126 -33.58 22.30 22.58
CA SER A 126 -34.48 22.19 21.41
C SER A 126 -33.91 21.24 20.35
N GLN A 127 -34.68 20.20 20.06
CA GLN A 127 -34.61 19.40 18.85
C GLN A 127 -35.22 20.19 17.69
N ARG A 128 -34.62 20.15 16.50
CA ARG A 128 -35.37 20.20 15.23
C ARG A 128 -34.71 19.28 14.21
N ALA A 129 -35.39 18.17 13.97
CA ALA A 129 -35.23 17.33 12.79
C ALA A 129 -35.70 18.09 11.54
N LYS A 130 -35.06 17.81 10.39
CA LYS A 130 -35.70 17.97 9.08
C LYS A 130 -35.49 16.69 8.28
N VAL A 131 -36.61 16.06 8.00
CA VAL A 131 -36.83 15.00 7.02
C VAL A 131 -36.88 15.66 5.63
N VAL A 132 -36.19 15.08 4.64
CA VAL A 132 -36.55 15.23 3.23
C VAL A 132 -36.44 13.86 2.58
N ALA A 133 -37.59 13.35 2.15
CA ALA A 133 -37.75 12.22 1.27
C ALA A 133 -38.03 12.74 -0.14
N VAL A 134 -37.37 12.20 -1.16
CA VAL A 134 -37.88 12.18 -2.55
C VAL A 134 -37.48 10.86 -3.20
N ALA A 135 -38.49 10.18 -3.72
CA ALA A 135 -38.43 8.95 -4.51
C ALA A 135 -38.46 9.27 -6.03
N LEU A 136 -38.22 8.23 -6.85
CA LEU A 136 -38.38 8.06 -8.31
C LEU A 136 -37.02 7.73 -8.98
N GLY A 137 -36.90 6.76 -9.88
CA GLY A 137 -37.85 5.89 -10.56
C GLY A 137 -37.08 5.10 -11.62
N ILE A 138 -37.51 3.87 -11.89
CA ILE A 138 -36.94 2.91 -12.85
C ILE A 138 -37.28 3.33 -14.29
N VAL A 139 -36.31 3.25 -15.22
CA VAL A 139 -36.58 2.99 -16.65
C VAL A 139 -35.51 2.04 -17.21
N LEU A 140 -35.98 1.02 -17.94
CA LEU A 140 -35.28 -0.13 -18.49
C LEU A 140 -35.59 -0.16 -20.00
N VAL A 141 -34.59 -0.01 -20.87
CA VAL A 141 -34.58 -0.33 -22.32
C VAL A 141 -33.08 -0.42 -22.71
N GLY A 142 -32.48 -1.39 -23.41
CA GLY A 142 -32.94 -2.41 -24.37
C GLY A 142 -32.23 -2.20 -25.73
N GLY A 143 -31.47 -3.18 -26.23
CA GLY A 143 -30.94 -3.25 -27.62
C GLY A 143 -29.40 -3.20 -27.73
N ILE A 144 -28.67 -4.31 -27.95
CA ILE A 144 -28.38 -5.07 -29.20
C ILE A 144 -27.43 -4.34 -30.18
N CYS A 145 -26.23 -4.94 -30.40
CA CYS A 145 -25.48 -5.16 -31.67
C CYS A 145 -24.00 -5.52 -31.34
N LEU A 146 -23.58 -6.78 -31.52
CA LEU A 146 -22.88 -7.35 -32.69
C LEU A 146 -21.40 -6.90 -32.88
N VAL A 147 -20.45 -7.67 -32.33
CA VAL A 147 -19.28 -8.42 -32.94
C VAL A 147 -18.45 -7.73 -34.07
N PRO A 148 -17.15 -8.07 -34.37
CA PRO A 148 -16.02 -8.70 -33.65
C PRO A 148 -14.69 -7.90 -33.73
N THR A 149 -13.66 -8.25 -32.92
CA THR A 149 -12.26 -8.28 -33.41
C THR A 149 -11.47 -9.42 -32.75
N LEU A 150 -11.30 -10.52 -33.48
CA LEU A 150 -10.23 -11.48 -33.27
C LEU A 150 -9.10 -11.10 -34.22
N PHE A 151 -8.05 -10.45 -33.70
CA PHE A 151 -6.71 -10.60 -34.26
C PHE A 151 -5.76 -10.94 -33.13
N ARG A 152 -5.35 -12.20 -33.16
CA ARG A 152 -4.42 -12.88 -32.27
C ARG A 152 -3.09 -12.89 -33.01
N GLY A 153 -2.18 -11.98 -32.65
CA GLY A 153 -0.79 -12.00 -33.11
C GLY A 153 0.09 -12.49 -31.98
N SER A 154 0.51 -13.76 -32.05
CA SER A 154 1.47 -14.35 -31.12
C SER A 154 2.90 -13.92 -31.46
N ASN A 155 3.68 -13.66 -30.42
CA ASN A 155 5.13 -13.57 -30.42
C ASN A 155 5.78 -14.92 -30.82
N ALA A 156 6.92 -14.88 -31.51
CA ALA A 156 8.18 -15.48 -31.03
C ALA A 156 9.27 -15.42 -32.12
N ASP A 157 10.38 -14.80 -31.71
CA ASP A 157 11.80 -15.05 -32.02
C ASP A 157 12.17 -16.06 -33.11
N THR A 158 13.16 -15.70 -33.94
CA THR A 158 14.43 -16.46 -34.02
C THR A 158 15.53 -15.58 -34.62
N THR A 159 16.64 -15.54 -33.90
CA THR A 159 17.98 -15.05 -34.26
C THR A 159 18.52 -15.61 -35.58
N LYS A 160 19.32 -14.81 -36.31
CA LYS A 160 20.53 -15.29 -37.02
C LYS A 160 21.35 -14.11 -37.54
N ASN A 161 22.48 -13.89 -36.87
CA ASN A 161 23.63 -13.20 -37.44
C ASN A 161 24.27 -14.09 -38.50
N ALA A 162 24.48 -13.59 -39.71
CA ALA A 162 25.42 -14.13 -40.66
C ALA A 162 26.04 -12.98 -41.47
N ALA A 163 27.35 -13.05 -41.60
CA ALA A 163 28.24 -12.05 -42.16
C ALA A 163 28.26 -12.06 -43.69
N GLY A 164 28.67 -10.91 -44.25
CA GLY A 164 29.39 -10.78 -45.51
C GLY A 164 28.53 -10.78 -46.77
N ASP A 165 28.44 -9.62 -47.44
CA ASP A 165 29.16 -9.48 -48.71
C ASP A 165 29.33 -8.01 -49.09
N VAL A 166 30.46 -7.72 -49.72
CA VAL A 166 30.84 -6.41 -50.27
C VAL A 166 30.30 -6.35 -51.69
N THR A 167 29.47 -5.36 -52.03
CA THR A 167 29.23 -5.04 -53.44
C THR A 167 29.07 -3.54 -53.65
N THR A 168 30.07 -2.99 -54.31
CA THR A 168 30.18 -1.67 -54.92
C THR A 168 29.01 -1.40 -55.87
N THR A 169 28.27 -0.29 -55.70
CA THR A 169 27.47 0.28 -56.80
C THR A 169 27.45 1.82 -56.74
N THR A 170 28.19 2.40 -57.68
CA THR A 170 27.86 3.55 -58.53
C THR A 170 26.99 4.68 -57.96
N THR A 171 27.67 5.79 -57.69
CA THR A 171 27.13 7.14 -57.53
C THR A 171 26.31 7.55 -58.75
N THR A 172 24.99 7.65 -58.57
CA THR A 172 24.07 8.38 -59.47
C THR A 172 23.72 9.70 -58.79
N PRO A 173 23.74 10.86 -59.48
CA PRO A 173 23.36 12.13 -58.87
C PRO A 173 21.89 12.10 -58.47
N ALA A 174 21.61 12.30 -57.19
CA ALA A 174 20.26 12.49 -56.68
C ALA A 174 19.68 13.77 -57.28
N THR A 175 18.68 13.62 -58.16
CA THR A 175 17.72 14.68 -58.42
C THR A 175 16.98 14.94 -57.12
N GLU A 176 17.22 16.11 -56.55
CA GLU A 176 16.52 16.63 -55.38
C GLU A 176 15.06 16.91 -55.78
N VAL A 177 14.22 15.89 -55.74
CA VAL A 177 12.77 16.07 -55.81
C VAL A 177 12.34 16.49 -54.42
N THR A 178 12.21 17.80 -54.22
CA THR A 178 11.51 18.40 -53.08
C THR A 178 10.04 17.96 -53.16
N THR A 179 9.78 16.72 -52.78
CA THR A 179 8.44 16.19 -52.66
C THR A 179 7.95 16.70 -51.32
N THR A 180 7.40 17.92 -51.32
CA THR A 180 6.59 18.44 -50.22
C THR A 180 5.47 17.43 -50.00
N ALA A 181 5.66 16.50 -49.06
CA ALA A 181 4.65 15.55 -48.65
C ALA A 181 3.44 16.37 -48.21
N ALA A 182 2.38 16.33 -49.01
CA ALA A 182 1.13 17.01 -48.71
C ALA A 182 0.64 16.49 -47.37
N ALA A 183 0.70 17.33 -46.33
CA ALA A 183 0.17 17.03 -45.02
C ALA A 183 -1.30 16.61 -45.18
N ALA A 184 -1.68 15.49 -44.57
CA ALA A 184 -3.06 15.03 -44.59
C ALA A 184 -4.00 16.18 -44.16
N PRO A 185 -5.15 16.37 -44.82
CA PRO A 185 -6.06 17.44 -44.46
C PRO A 185 -6.47 17.30 -42.99
N PRO A 186 -6.56 18.41 -42.23
CA PRO A 186 -6.97 18.36 -40.83
C PRO A 186 -8.36 17.73 -40.71
N LEU A 187 -8.57 16.94 -39.65
CA LEU A 187 -9.88 16.38 -39.37
C LEU A 187 -10.89 17.51 -39.14
N ASP A 188 -12.15 17.25 -39.52
CA ASP A 188 -13.27 18.07 -39.09
C ASP A 188 -13.42 18.00 -37.56
N PRO A 189 -13.81 19.09 -36.86
CA PRO A 189 -13.95 19.13 -35.40
C PRO A 189 -14.79 17.98 -34.81
N ALA A 190 -15.84 17.54 -35.49
CA ALA A 190 -16.68 16.43 -35.00
C ALA A 190 -15.96 15.08 -35.03
N ALA A 191 -15.13 14.86 -36.06
CA ALA A 191 -14.31 13.65 -36.16
C ALA A 191 -13.21 13.64 -35.09
N PHE A 192 -12.58 14.79 -34.85
CA PHE A 192 -11.59 14.94 -33.79
C PHE A 192 -12.19 14.69 -32.39
N GLN A 193 -13.37 15.26 -32.10
CA GLN A 193 -14.08 14.98 -30.84
C GLN A 193 -14.41 13.49 -30.68
N SER A 194 -14.81 12.82 -31.76
CA SER A 194 -15.12 11.37 -31.71
C SER A 194 -13.88 10.54 -31.33
N SER A 195 -12.68 10.92 -31.78
CA SER A 195 -11.43 10.29 -31.37
C SER A 195 -11.13 10.52 -29.88
N LEU A 196 -11.38 11.73 -29.36
CA LEU A 196 -11.23 12.04 -27.94
C LEU A 196 -12.20 11.23 -27.07
N ASP A 197 -13.46 11.12 -27.47
CA ASP A 197 -14.49 10.37 -26.74
C ASP A 197 -14.17 8.87 -26.69
N ALA A 198 -13.65 8.31 -27.80
CA ALA A 198 -13.23 6.92 -27.85
C ALA A 198 -12.06 6.64 -26.88
N ALA A 199 -11.04 7.51 -26.88
CA ALA A 199 -9.93 7.40 -25.95
C ALA A 199 -10.39 7.56 -24.48
N ASP A 200 -11.23 8.56 -24.20
CA ASP A 200 -11.75 8.82 -22.84
C ASP A 200 -12.49 7.60 -22.27
N LYS A 201 -13.31 6.94 -23.09
CA LYS A 201 -14.05 5.72 -22.72
C LYS A 201 -13.11 4.57 -22.33
N GLU A 202 -12.07 4.31 -23.12
CA GLU A 202 -11.10 3.24 -22.84
C GLU A 202 -10.31 3.53 -21.55
N LEU A 203 -9.88 4.78 -21.35
CA LEU A 203 -9.19 5.20 -20.13
C LEU A 203 -10.11 5.15 -18.90
N ALA A 204 -11.39 5.46 -19.05
CA ALA A 204 -12.40 5.31 -17.99
C ALA A 204 -12.60 3.86 -17.57
N ALA A 205 -12.63 2.94 -18.54
CA ALA A 205 -12.71 1.50 -18.27
C ALA A 205 -11.46 1.00 -17.51
N ALA A 206 -10.27 1.40 -17.96
CA ALA A 206 -9.00 1.04 -17.32
C ALA A 206 -8.90 1.55 -15.88
N LEU A 207 -9.23 2.82 -15.62
CA LEU A 207 -9.31 3.35 -14.26
C LEU A 207 -10.38 2.65 -13.42
N GLY A 208 -11.51 2.29 -14.02
CA GLY A 208 -12.56 1.51 -13.37
C GLY A 208 -12.05 0.15 -12.87
N ASN A 209 -11.15 -0.50 -13.61
CA ASN A 209 -10.50 -1.74 -13.21
C ASN A 209 -9.49 -1.51 -12.08
N LEU A 210 -8.66 -0.46 -12.17
CA LEU A 210 -7.75 -0.08 -11.10
C LEU A 210 -8.51 0.11 -9.78
N ARG A 211 -9.63 0.84 -9.79
CA ARG A 211 -10.45 1.09 -8.58
C ARG A 211 -11.06 -0.18 -7.97
N LYS A 212 -11.31 -1.22 -8.76
CA LYS A 212 -11.87 -2.50 -8.28
C LYS A 212 -10.81 -3.39 -7.64
N ALA A 213 -9.53 -3.17 -7.93
CA ALA A 213 -8.45 -3.96 -7.38
C ALA A 213 -8.45 -3.92 -5.84
N SER A 214 -8.34 -5.10 -5.24
CA SER A 214 -8.51 -5.28 -3.79
C SER A 214 -7.27 -5.75 -3.05
N THR A 215 -6.21 -6.11 -3.79
CA THR A 215 -4.96 -6.61 -3.24
C THR A 215 -3.80 -5.88 -3.92
N PRO A 216 -2.62 -5.79 -3.28
CA PRO A 216 -1.46 -5.14 -3.88
C PRO A 216 -1.11 -5.69 -5.27
N ARG A 217 -1.11 -7.02 -5.45
CA ARG A 217 -0.87 -7.65 -6.76
C ARG A 217 -1.92 -7.26 -7.79
N ALA A 218 -3.20 -7.24 -7.42
CA ALA A 218 -4.26 -6.81 -8.33
C ALA A 218 -4.16 -5.31 -8.67
N VAL A 219 -3.67 -4.48 -7.75
CA VAL A 219 -3.45 -3.04 -7.99
C VAL A 219 -2.29 -2.85 -8.95
N SER A 220 -1.16 -3.51 -8.71
CA SER A 220 0.03 -3.51 -9.60
C SER A 220 -0.36 -3.91 -11.02
N GLY A 221 -0.97 -5.08 -11.20
CA GLY A 221 -1.40 -5.53 -12.53
C GLY A 221 -2.47 -4.64 -13.19
N ALA A 222 -3.37 -4.01 -12.42
CA ALA A 222 -4.33 -3.06 -12.97
C ALA A 222 -3.72 -1.71 -13.32
N ALA A 223 -2.67 -1.27 -12.61
CA ALA A 223 -1.92 -0.06 -12.91
C ALA A 223 -1.10 -0.26 -14.20
N ASP A 224 -0.44 -1.40 -14.37
CA ASP A 224 0.28 -1.75 -15.60
C ASP A 224 -0.66 -1.80 -16.81
N ALA A 225 -1.80 -2.47 -16.67
CA ALA A 225 -2.82 -2.52 -17.72
C ALA A 225 -3.36 -1.12 -18.06
N PHE A 226 -3.47 -0.23 -17.07
CA PHE A 226 -3.88 1.15 -17.30
C PHE A 226 -2.77 1.94 -18.00
N ALA A 227 -1.50 1.76 -17.63
CA ALA A 227 -0.37 2.39 -18.31
C ALA A 227 -0.34 2.01 -19.80
N GLN A 228 -0.53 0.72 -20.12
CA GLN A 228 -0.63 0.24 -21.51
C GLN A 228 -1.82 0.84 -22.26
N ALA A 229 -2.97 1.00 -21.60
CA ALA A 229 -4.13 1.66 -22.20
C ALA A 229 -3.82 3.14 -22.50
N VAL A 230 -3.20 3.87 -21.56
CA VAL A 230 -2.75 5.26 -21.74
C VAL A 230 -1.78 5.36 -22.90
N GLN A 231 -0.76 4.51 -22.97
CA GLN A 231 0.21 4.48 -24.06
C GLN A 231 -0.46 4.24 -25.42
N THR A 232 -1.38 3.27 -25.49
CA THR A 232 -2.13 2.93 -26.70
C THR A 232 -2.98 4.12 -27.17
N GLN A 233 -3.70 4.78 -26.25
CA GLN A 233 -4.54 5.93 -26.59
C GLN A 233 -3.72 7.17 -26.93
N ALA A 234 -2.60 7.43 -26.23
CA ALA A 234 -1.68 8.50 -26.56
C ALA A 234 -1.11 8.31 -27.99
N SER A 235 -0.70 7.09 -28.34
CA SER A 235 -0.21 6.75 -29.69
C SER A 235 -1.30 6.94 -30.75
N ALA A 236 -2.52 6.46 -30.50
CA ALA A 236 -3.65 6.64 -31.41
C ALA A 236 -3.99 8.12 -31.63
N LEU A 237 -4.01 8.91 -30.56
CA LEU A 237 -4.25 10.36 -30.62
C LEU A 237 -3.10 11.10 -31.31
N SER A 238 -1.85 10.68 -31.15
CA SER A 238 -0.72 11.30 -31.84
C SER A 238 -0.77 11.12 -33.36
N GLY A 239 -1.41 10.04 -33.85
CA GLY A 239 -1.64 9.81 -35.27
C GLY A 239 -2.80 10.63 -35.86
N VAL A 240 -3.55 11.35 -35.03
CA VAL A 240 -4.70 12.16 -35.45
C VAL A 240 -4.27 13.60 -35.77
N THR A 241 -4.56 14.08 -36.98
CA THR A 241 -4.35 15.48 -37.36
C THR A 241 -5.44 16.37 -36.76
N ALA A 242 -5.10 17.06 -35.67
CA ALA A 242 -6.01 17.99 -35.00
C ALA A 242 -6.39 19.20 -35.88
N PRO A 243 -7.58 19.79 -35.68
CA PRO A 243 -7.94 21.07 -36.27
C PRO A 243 -6.91 22.16 -35.91
N ALA A 244 -6.65 23.09 -36.83
CA ALA A 244 -5.55 24.06 -36.70
C ALA A 244 -5.58 24.86 -35.38
N ALA A 245 -6.76 25.18 -34.87
CA ALA A 245 -6.93 25.89 -33.60
C ALA A 245 -6.53 25.06 -32.37
N ALA A 246 -6.58 23.73 -32.45
CA ALA A 246 -6.33 22.80 -31.35
C ALA A 246 -4.96 22.10 -31.41
N THR A 247 -4.16 22.30 -32.46
CA THR A 247 -2.90 21.57 -32.68
C THR A 247 -1.94 21.62 -31.49
N ALA A 248 -1.70 22.81 -30.92
CA ALA A 248 -0.80 22.97 -29.77
C ALA A 248 -1.34 22.25 -28.52
N ALA A 249 -2.62 22.50 -28.17
CA ALA A 249 -3.25 21.87 -27.01
C ALA A 249 -3.38 20.34 -27.15
N HIS A 250 -3.52 19.83 -28.37
CA HIS A 250 -3.48 18.39 -28.66
C HIS A 250 -2.11 17.79 -28.41
N SER A 251 -1.03 18.46 -28.83
CA SER A 251 0.35 18.03 -28.54
C SER A 251 0.62 18.00 -27.04
N ASP A 252 0.14 19.01 -26.30
CA ASP A 252 0.26 19.08 -24.84
C ASP A 252 -0.51 17.94 -24.17
N LEU A 253 -1.71 17.62 -24.68
CA LEU A 253 -2.52 16.50 -24.21
C LEU A 253 -1.79 15.16 -24.38
N VAL A 254 -1.25 14.88 -25.57
CA VAL A 254 -0.51 13.64 -25.85
C VAL A 254 0.70 13.52 -24.93
N SER A 255 1.43 14.62 -24.73
CA SER A 255 2.59 14.67 -23.83
C SER A 255 2.20 14.39 -22.37
N ALA A 256 1.09 14.98 -21.90
CA ALA A 256 0.58 14.76 -20.55
C ALA A 256 0.06 13.33 -20.33
N LEU A 257 -0.49 12.68 -21.37
CA LEU A 257 -0.85 11.26 -21.32
C LEU A 257 0.41 10.38 -21.15
N SER A 258 1.49 10.66 -21.87
CA SER A 258 2.77 9.94 -21.67
C SER A 258 3.37 10.15 -20.28
N ALA A 259 3.22 11.34 -19.69
CA ALA A 259 3.60 11.57 -18.29
C ALA A 259 2.73 10.75 -17.32
N LEU A 260 1.43 10.64 -17.58
CA LEU A 260 0.51 9.82 -16.78
C LEU A 260 0.87 8.32 -16.83
N GLU A 261 1.30 7.80 -17.98
CA GLU A 261 1.81 6.42 -18.11
C GLU A 261 3.00 6.17 -17.16
N SER A 262 3.95 7.11 -17.12
CA SER A 262 5.12 7.02 -16.23
C SER A 262 4.69 7.00 -14.76
N GLU A 263 3.71 7.82 -14.39
CA GLU A 263 3.15 7.83 -13.03
C GLU A 263 2.43 6.52 -12.69
N LEU A 264 1.73 5.89 -13.64
CA LEU A 264 1.08 4.60 -13.41
C LEU A 264 2.09 3.49 -13.12
N THR A 265 3.27 3.54 -13.74
CA THR A 265 4.39 2.64 -13.40
C THR A 265 4.90 2.86 -11.97
N SER A 266 4.91 4.11 -11.50
CA SER A 266 5.22 4.45 -10.10
C SER A 266 4.15 3.92 -9.12
N VAL A 267 2.86 4.02 -9.50
CA VAL A 267 1.76 3.42 -8.72
C VAL A 267 1.88 1.90 -8.65
N SER A 268 2.29 1.25 -9.74
CA SER A 268 2.55 -0.20 -9.77
C SER A 268 3.67 -0.59 -8.78
N SER A 269 4.79 0.14 -8.81
CA SER A 269 5.92 -0.04 -7.87
C SER A 269 5.51 0.22 -6.41
N SER A 270 4.62 1.20 -6.19
CA SER A 270 4.02 1.51 -4.88
C SER A 270 3.12 0.38 -4.38
N ALA A 271 2.45 -0.32 -5.28
CA ALA A 271 1.67 -1.49 -4.93
C ALA A 271 2.56 -2.70 -4.60
N ASP A 272 3.63 -2.94 -5.36
CA ASP A 272 4.59 -4.01 -5.08
C ASP A 272 5.30 -3.82 -3.73
N SER A 273 5.65 -2.57 -3.40
CA SER A 273 6.19 -2.18 -2.09
C SER A 273 5.15 -2.02 -0.99
N ARG A 274 3.86 -2.22 -1.31
CA ARG A 274 2.71 -2.17 -0.39
C ARG A 274 2.48 -0.82 0.29
N SER A 275 3.03 0.26 -0.25
CA SER A 275 2.64 1.62 0.17
C SER A 275 1.20 1.92 -0.28
N VAL A 276 0.74 1.28 -1.35
CA VAL A 276 -0.64 1.33 -1.85
C VAL A 276 -1.22 -0.07 -1.99
N CYS A 277 -2.30 -0.38 -1.29
CA CYS A 277 -2.81 -1.75 -1.19
C CYS A 277 -4.20 -1.98 -1.80
N THR A 278 -4.87 -0.91 -2.22
CA THR A 278 -6.23 -0.96 -2.77
C THR A 278 -6.36 -0.07 -3.98
N GLY A 279 -7.31 -0.39 -4.85
CA GLY A 279 -7.67 0.46 -5.98
C GLY A 279 -8.11 1.86 -5.57
N GLY A 280 -8.75 1.98 -4.40
CA GLY A 280 -9.13 3.26 -3.81
C GLY A 280 -7.92 4.14 -3.52
N SER A 281 -6.94 3.63 -2.77
CA SER A 281 -5.70 4.36 -2.46
C SER A 281 -4.84 4.61 -3.70
N ALA A 282 -4.79 3.67 -4.65
CA ALA A 282 -4.09 3.86 -5.92
C ALA A 282 -4.69 5.01 -6.73
N SER A 283 -6.01 5.04 -6.86
CA SER A 283 -6.70 6.13 -7.56
C SER A 283 -6.53 7.49 -6.87
N ALA A 284 -6.45 7.50 -5.53
CA ALA A 284 -6.19 8.73 -4.77
C ALA A 284 -4.74 9.20 -4.92
N ALA A 285 -3.76 8.29 -4.93
CA ALA A 285 -2.36 8.60 -5.24
C ALA A 285 -2.24 9.21 -6.65
N LEU A 286 -2.75 8.51 -7.67
CA LEU A 286 -2.77 8.99 -9.05
C LEU A 286 -3.43 10.37 -9.18
N SER A 287 -4.57 10.60 -8.50
CA SER A 287 -5.28 11.89 -8.57
C SER A 287 -4.47 13.09 -8.08
N ARG A 288 -3.45 12.86 -7.24
CA ARG A 288 -2.61 13.89 -6.62
C ARG A 288 -1.26 14.06 -7.31
N ALA A 289 -0.89 13.14 -8.21
CA ALA A 289 0.36 13.21 -8.92
C ALA A 289 0.43 14.44 -9.83
N ASP A 290 1.63 14.98 -10.01
CA ASP A 290 1.88 16.13 -10.87
C ASP A 290 1.47 15.83 -12.32
N ALA A 291 1.74 14.63 -12.83
CA ALA A 291 1.29 14.19 -14.15
C ALA A 291 -0.24 14.26 -14.33
N ALA A 292 -1.02 13.98 -13.28
CA ALA A 292 -2.47 14.15 -13.32
C ALA A 292 -2.89 15.63 -13.23
N ALA A 293 -2.11 16.49 -12.59
CA ALA A 293 -2.34 17.95 -12.61
C ALA A 293 -2.05 18.51 -14.01
N ASP A 294 -0.93 18.12 -14.62
CA ASP A 294 -0.55 18.51 -15.97
C ASP A 294 -1.59 18.06 -17.00
N LEU A 295 -2.09 16.83 -16.87
CA LEU A 295 -3.17 16.35 -17.74
C LEU A 295 -4.45 17.19 -17.61
N ARG A 296 -4.85 17.60 -16.40
CA ARG A 296 -6.00 18.51 -16.21
C ARG A 296 -5.77 19.88 -16.85
N SER A 297 -4.54 20.37 -16.77
CA SER A 297 -4.14 21.62 -17.43
C SER A 297 -4.28 21.51 -18.95
N ALA A 298 -3.72 20.45 -19.55
CA ALA A 298 -3.82 20.17 -20.98
C ALA A 298 -5.28 20.00 -21.45
N ILE A 299 -6.12 19.29 -20.68
CA ILE A 299 -7.57 19.18 -20.93
C ILE A 299 -8.24 20.55 -20.96
N THR A 300 -7.89 21.43 -20.02
CA THR A 300 -8.45 22.78 -19.93
C THR A 300 -8.03 23.63 -21.13
N ALA A 301 -6.76 23.55 -21.53
CA ALA A 301 -6.24 24.22 -22.72
C ALA A 301 -6.94 23.72 -24.00
N LEU A 302 -7.15 22.42 -24.13
CA LEU A 302 -7.86 21.82 -25.27
C LEU A 302 -9.30 22.30 -25.38
N ALA A 303 -10.03 22.37 -24.25
CA ALA A 303 -11.39 22.88 -24.21
C ALA A 303 -11.49 24.36 -24.59
N ALA A 304 -10.43 25.15 -24.35
CA ALA A 304 -10.34 26.56 -24.68
C ALA A 304 -9.80 26.85 -26.09
N ALA A 305 -9.18 25.87 -26.74
CA ALA A 305 -8.48 26.04 -28.01
C ALA A 305 -9.42 26.43 -29.18
N ASP A 306 -10.65 25.94 -29.17
CA ASP A 306 -11.69 26.31 -30.14
C ASP A 306 -13.02 26.63 -29.41
N PRO A 307 -13.38 27.92 -29.27
CA PRO A 307 -14.61 28.33 -28.62
C PRO A 307 -15.91 27.83 -29.29
N ALA A 308 -15.86 27.50 -30.58
CA ALA A 308 -17.01 27.00 -31.33
C ALA A 308 -17.23 25.50 -31.10
N ALA A 309 -16.15 24.70 -31.10
CA ALA A 309 -16.21 23.25 -30.91
C ALA A 309 -16.27 22.81 -29.43
N LYS A 310 -15.53 23.49 -28.54
CA LYS A 310 -15.42 23.18 -27.09
C LYS A 310 -15.12 21.71 -26.82
N TYR A 311 -13.95 21.25 -27.26
CA TYR A 311 -13.53 19.86 -27.14
C TYR A 311 -13.60 19.35 -25.69
N ARG A 312 -13.99 18.09 -25.53
CA ARG A 312 -14.18 17.42 -24.23
C ARG A 312 -13.29 16.21 -24.14
N PHE A 313 -12.57 16.10 -23.02
CA PHE A 313 -11.73 14.96 -22.70
C PHE A 313 -11.48 14.90 -21.19
N GLY A 314 -11.08 13.74 -20.66
CA GLY A 314 -10.62 13.58 -19.29
C GLY A 314 -11.72 13.31 -18.27
N SER A 315 -12.90 12.84 -18.68
CA SER A 315 -13.98 12.47 -17.77
C SER A 315 -13.60 11.29 -16.86
N PHE A 316 -12.65 10.47 -17.31
CA PHE A 316 -12.07 9.40 -16.50
C PHE A 316 -11.30 9.93 -15.29
N LEU A 317 -10.63 11.09 -15.41
CA LEU A 317 -9.66 11.53 -14.43
C LEU A 317 -10.38 12.03 -13.16
N PRO A 318 -10.14 11.41 -11.98
CA PRO A 318 -10.79 11.84 -10.75
C PRO A 318 -10.34 13.25 -10.35
N ALA A 319 -11.21 13.95 -9.64
CA ALA A 319 -10.80 15.11 -8.86
C ALA A 319 -9.74 14.71 -7.82
N VAL A 320 -8.88 15.66 -7.46
CA VAL A 320 -7.83 15.47 -6.45
C VAL A 320 -8.46 14.99 -5.15
N THR A 321 -8.08 13.80 -4.71
CA THR A 321 -8.62 13.17 -3.51
C THR A 321 -7.54 13.11 -2.43
N LYS A 322 -7.84 13.66 -1.25
CA LYS A 322 -6.92 13.60 -0.10
C LYS A 322 -6.88 12.21 0.50
N ASP A 323 -5.71 11.81 0.99
CA ASP A 323 -5.57 10.61 1.81
C ASP A 323 -6.52 10.67 3.00
N GLN A 324 -7.29 9.61 3.16
CA GLN A 324 -8.10 9.40 4.35
C GLN A 324 -7.28 8.66 5.40
N ASN A 325 -7.65 8.80 6.67
CA ASN A 325 -7.11 8.00 7.77
C ASN A 325 -8.25 7.39 8.58
N ARG A 326 -9.07 6.58 7.91
CA ARG A 326 -10.22 5.91 8.51
C ARG A 326 -9.75 4.84 9.47
N ARG A 327 -10.37 4.77 10.65
CA ARG A 327 -10.02 3.81 11.70
C ARG A 327 -11.28 3.31 12.38
N LYS A 328 -11.32 2.04 12.75
CA LYS A 328 -12.40 1.51 13.61
C LYS A 328 -12.11 1.77 15.08
N ALA A 329 -13.11 1.60 15.95
CA ALA A 329 -12.87 1.60 17.39
C ALA A 329 -12.00 0.40 17.78
N ASN A 330 -11.16 0.55 18.80
CA ASN A 330 -10.35 -0.56 19.31
C ASN A 330 -11.24 -1.69 19.82
N GLY A 331 -10.93 -2.94 19.46
CA GLY A 331 -11.71 -4.13 19.83
C GLY A 331 -12.97 -4.35 18.99
N THR A 332 -13.13 -3.64 17.86
CA THR A 332 -14.26 -3.87 16.95
C THR A 332 -14.15 -5.25 16.32
N TYR A 333 -15.16 -6.10 16.50
CA TYR A 333 -15.26 -7.37 15.78
C TYR A 333 -15.67 -7.11 14.33
N LEU A 334 -14.92 -7.70 13.39
CA LEU A 334 -15.27 -7.75 11.97
C LEU A 334 -16.05 -9.04 11.65
N SER A 335 -15.71 -10.12 12.36
CA SER A 335 -16.42 -11.40 12.35
C SER A 335 -16.27 -12.07 13.71
N ARG A 336 -17.29 -12.76 14.19
CA ARG A 336 -17.22 -13.51 15.45
C ARG A 336 -18.20 -14.66 15.48
N THR A 337 -17.67 -15.86 15.63
CA THR A 337 -18.43 -17.04 16.04
C THR A 337 -18.46 -17.09 17.56
N THR A 338 -19.63 -17.35 18.14
CA THR A 338 -19.80 -17.47 19.59
C THR A 338 -19.99 -18.93 20.01
N GLY A 339 -19.67 -19.25 21.26
CA GLY A 339 -20.06 -20.52 21.89
C GLY A 339 -18.93 -21.37 22.46
N GLY A 340 -17.95 -20.76 23.14
CA GLY A 340 -16.97 -21.46 23.98
C GLY A 340 -16.55 -20.60 25.17
N SER A 341 -15.55 -21.05 25.94
CA SER A 341 -15.05 -20.33 27.12
C SER A 341 -13.65 -19.73 26.91
N GLY A 342 -12.96 -20.07 25.81
CA GLY A 342 -11.60 -19.61 25.53
C GLY A 342 -11.51 -18.09 25.40
N GLU A 343 -10.36 -17.56 25.82
CA GLU A 343 -10.06 -16.12 25.77
C GLU A 343 -8.71 -15.86 25.11
N LEU A 344 -8.66 -14.79 24.31
CA LEU A 344 -7.46 -14.29 23.69
C LEU A 344 -7.26 -12.82 24.08
N LYS A 345 -6.15 -12.52 24.74
CA LYS A 345 -5.69 -11.15 24.99
C LYS A 345 -4.65 -10.79 23.95
N ILE A 346 -4.74 -9.60 23.42
CA ILE A 346 -3.89 -9.12 22.34
C ILE A 346 -3.34 -7.76 22.74
N ASP A 347 -2.03 -7.61 22.71
CA ASP A 347 -1.30 -6.37 22.90
C ASP A 347 -0.68 -5.93 21.58
N ASN A 348 -1.33 -4.98 20.90
CA ASN A 348 -0.75 -4.33 19.74
C ASN A 348 0.19 -3.21 20.21
N GLY A 349 1.40 -3.59 20.60
CA GLY A 349 2.45 -2.64 20.99
C GLY A 349 3.13 -1.91 19.82
N ASN A 350 2.67 -2.13 18.57
CA ASN A 350 3.12 -1.39 17.40
C ASN A 350 2.34 -0.09 17.25
N ASN A 351 2.89 0.88 16.52
CA ASN A 351 2.23 2.16 16.23
C ASN A 351 1.16 2.08 15.12
N VAL A 352 1.13 0.97 14.37
CA VAL A 352 0.17 0.71 13.29
C VAL A 352 -1.05 -0.05 13.78
N ASP A 353 -2.18 0.15 13.11
CA ASP A 353 -3.39 -0.62 13.38
C ASP A 353 -3.27 -2.02 12.80
N THR A 354 -3.89 -3.00 13.47
CA THR A 354 -3.79 -4.41 13.12
C THR A 354 -5.14 -5.09 13.23
N VAL A 355 -5.44 -5.99 12.31
CA VAL A 355 -6.54 -6.94 12.38
C VAL A 355 -5.98 -8.32 12.65
N ILE A 356 -6.55 -9.00 13.63
CA ILE A 356 -6.22 -10.38 13.97
C ILE A 356 -7.36 -11.30 13.53
N ASN A 357 -7.03 -12.30 12.72
CA ASN A 357 -7.92 -13.33 12.21
C ASN A 357 -7.55 -14.68 12.83
N LEU A 358 -8.43 -15.26 13.64
CA LEU A 358 -8.31 -16.62 14.15
C LEU A 358 -9.06 -17.56 13.23
N VAL A 359 -8.34 -18.41 12.52
CA VAL A 359 -8.90 -19.38 11.57
C VAL A 359 -8.78 -20.78 12.17
N LYS A 360 -9.91 -21.44 12.43
CA LYS A 360 -9.92 -22.81 12.95
C LYS A 360 -9.33 -23.76 11.91
N SER A 361 -8.53 -24.73 12.34
CA SER A 361 -7.98 -25.75 11.45
C SER A 361 -9.09 -26.42 10.62
N GLY A 362 -8.87 -26.54 9.31
CA GLY A 362 -9.87 -27.04 8.34
C GLY A 362 -10.90 -26.01 7.86
N SER A 363 -10.88 -24.77 8.36
CA SER A 363 -11.72 -23.66 7.89
C SER A 363 -10.91 -22.70 7.00
N LYS A 364 -11.60 -22.06 6.05
CA LYS A 364 -11.06 -20.89 5.30
C LYS A 364 -11.52 -19.55 5.86
N LYS A 365 -12.55 -19.56 6.72
CA LYS A 365 -13.16 -18.35 7.29
C LYS A 365 -12.66 -18.11 8.72
N PRO A 366 -12.42 -16.84 9.09
CA PRO A 366 -12.06 -16.49 10.46
C PRO A 366 -13.23 -16.77 11.40
N SER A 367 -12.95 -17.55 12.45
CA SER A 367 -13.86 -17.75 13.57
C SER A 367 -13.95 -16.50 14.45
N VAL A 368 -12.85 -15.76 14.58
CA VAL A 368 -12.81 -14.42 15.18
C VAL A 368 -11.96 -13.54 14.29
N SER A 369 -12.46 -12.34 13.99
CA SER A 369 -11.71 -11.27 13.35
C SER A 369 -11.93 -10.00 14.17
N VAL A 370 -10.85 -9.40 14.66
CA VAL A 370 -10.91 -8.24 15.56
C VAL A 370 -9.91 -7.18 15.15
N TYR A 371 -10.38 -5.93 15.16
CA TYR A 371 -9.58 -4.75 14.86
C TYR A 371 -8.97 -4.19 16.15
N ILE A 372 -7.65 -4.04 16.17
CA ILE A 372 -6.88 -3.51 17.30
C ILE A 372 -6.12 -2.28 16.84
N ARG A 373 -6.29 -1.16 17.55
CA ARG A 373 -5.54 0.06 17.25
C ARG A 373 -4.08 -0.09 17.67
N GLY A 374 -3.17 0.64 17.01
CA GLY A 374 -1.79 0.77 17.45
C GLY A 374 -1.67 1.25 18.89
N ASN A 375 -0.72 0.70 19.64
CA ASN A 375 -0.47 0.90 21.07
C ASN A 375 -1.70 0.65 21.96
N LYS A 376 -2.56 -0.30 21.58
CA LYS A 376 -3.74 -0.69 22.35
C LYS A 376 -3.82 -2.19 22.56
N LYS A 377 -4.58 -2.55 23.60
CA LYS A 377 -4.86 -3.93 23.97
C LYS A 377 -6.33 -4.25 23.76
N VAL A 378 -6.63 -5.51 23.48
CA VAL A 378 -7.99 -6.03 23.33
C VAL A 378 -8.06 -7.43 23.94
N THR A 379 -9.16 -7.72 24.62
CA THR A 379 -9.52 -9.07 25.05
C THR A 379 -10.71 -9.56 24.26
N THR A 380 -10.57 -10.71 23.61
CA THR A 380 -11.62 -11.41 22.86
C THR A 380 -11.92 -12.73 23.53
N GLY A 381 -13.13 -12.87 24.09
CA GLY A 381 -13.59 -14.12 24.70
C GLY A 381 -14.52 -14.94 23.83
N ARG A 382 -15.11 -15.99 24.43
CA ARG A 382 -16.10 -16.88 23.82
C ARG A 382 -15.59 -17.70 22.64
N ILE A 383 -14.31 -18.07 22.67
CA ILE A 383 -13.66 -18.87 21.63
C ILE A 383 -13.93 -20.36 21.92
N LYS A 384 -14.37 -21.09 20.88
CA LYS A 384 -14.61 -22.54 20.96
C LYS A 384 -13.31 -23.31 21.05
N ASP A 385 -13.37 -24.48 21.66
CA ASP A 385 -12.26 -25.42 21.67
C ASP A 385 -11.84 -25.81 20.25
N GLY A 386 -10.53 -26.05 20.10
CA GLY A 386 -9.89 -26.40 18.85
C GLY A 386 -8.54 -25.71 18.64
N THR A 387 -7.91 -26.04 17.52
CA THR A 387 -6.65 -25.47 17.09
C THR A 387 -6.89 -24.39 16.04
N TYR A 388 -6.27 -23.23 16.22
CA TYR A 388 -6.47 -22.04 15.38
C TYR A 388 -5.14 -21.52 14.86
N GLN A 389 -5.12 -21.22 13.58
CA GLN A 389 -4.06 -20.43 12.97
C GLN A 389 -4.36 -18.94 13.18
N VAL A 390 -3.36 -18.17 13.61
CA VAL A 390 -3.47 -16.72 13.78
C VAL A 390 -2.86 -16.03 12.56
N PHE A 391 -3.67 -15.23 11.88
CA PHE A 391 -3.28 -14.36 10.78
C PHE A 391 -3.39 -12.90 11.21
N MET A 392 -2.50 -12.07 10.71
CA MET A 392 -2.37 -10.66 11.06
C MET A 392 -2.31 -9.84 9.79
N SER A 393 -3.13 -8.80 9.71
CA SER A 393 -2.97 -7.75 8.71
C SER A 393 -2.81 -6.41 9.42
N SER A 394 -1.80 -5.64 9.03
CA SER A 394 -1.56 -4.30 9.58
C SER A 394 -1.51 -3.27 8.46
N GLY A 395 -1.66 -1.99 8.81
CA GLY A 395 -1.49 -0.89 7.87
C GLY A 395 -2.17 0.38 8.31
N THR A 396 -2.38 1.30 7.36
CA THR A 396 -3.05 2.58 7.58
C THR A 396 -4.32 2.70 6.72
N ASP A 397 -5.25 3.55 7.16
CA ASP A 397 -6.55 3.81 6.52
C ASP A 397 -7.39 2.56 6.23
N TRP A 398 -8.26 2.21 7.17
CA TRP A 398 -9.20 1.12 7.04
C TRP A 398 -10.36 1.48 6.11
N ASP A 399 -10.44 0.82 4.95
CA ASP A 399 -11.46 1.10 3.91
C ASP A 399 -12.85 0.50 4.20
N GLY A 400 -13.01 -0.18 5.34
CA GLY A 400 -14.19 -0.95 5.70
C GLY A 400 -13.93 -2.45 5.68
N LYS A 401 -12.99 -2.91 4.86
CA LYS A 401 -12.65 -4.32 4.64
C LYS A 401 -11.17 -4.64 4.85
N ARG A 402 -10.27 -3.70 4.55
CA ARG A 402 -8.81 -3.86 4.61
C ARG A 402 -8.09 -2.52 4.80
N PHE A 403 -6.79 -2.58 5.09
CA PHE A 403 -5.94 -1.40 5.11
C PHE A 403 -5.60 -0.97 3.68
N SER A 404 -5.71 0.32 3.39
CA SER A 404 -5.53 0.84 2.04
C SER A 404 -4.08 1.21 1.72
N ARG A 405 -3.23 1.42 2.74
CA ARG A 405 -1.82 1.81 2.59
C ARG A 405 -0.94 1.15 3.63
N ASP A 406 0.35 1.06 3.33
CA ASP A 406 1.39 0.46 4.17
C ASP A 406 0.99 -0.92 4.72
N CYS A 407 0.36 -1.74 3.88
CA CYS A 407 -0.23 -2.98 4.36
C CYS A 407 0.81 -4.08 4.50
N GLN A 408 0.66 -4.88 5.56
CA GLN A 408 1.47 -6.08 5.76
C GLN A 408 0.56 -7.23 6.17
N PHE A 409 0.97 -8.44 5.77
CA PHE A 409 0.23 -9.67 6.02
C PHE A 409 1.17 -10.74 6.52
N SER A 410 0.85 -11.33 7.67
CA SER A 410 1.65 -12.38 8.27
C SER A 410 0.78 -13.36 9.03
N LYS A 411 1.38 -14.46 9.46
CA LYS A 411 0.78 -15.45 10.35
C LYS A 411 1.80 -15.86 11.39
N PHE A 412 1.35 -16.25 12.57
CA PHE A 412 2.21 -16.98 13.49
C PHE A 412 2.52 -18.36 12.94
N ASP A 413 3.72 -18.89 13.17
CA ASP A 413 4.05 -20.24 12.66
C ASP A 413 3.45 -21.33 13.54
N SER A 414 3.28 -21.04 14.83
CA SER A 414 2.65 -21.93 15.79
C SER A 414 1.16 -21.63 15.96
N PRO A 415 0.27 -22.63 15.85
CA PRO A 415 -1.14 -22.43 16.08
C PRO A 415 -1.48 -22.37 17.58
N LEU A 416 -2.61 -21.74 17.91
CA LEU A 416 -3.15 -21.68 19.26
C LEU A 416 -4.14 -22.81 19.50
N LYS A 417 -3.95 -23.58 20.56
CA LYS A 417 -4.92 -24.60 20.99
C LYS A 417 -5.75 -24.06 22.16
N PHE A 418 -7.07 -24.04 21.99
CA PHE A 418 -8.03 -23.72 23.04
C PHE A 418 -8.68 -25.02 23.53
N THR A 419 -8.69 -25.21 24.84
CA THR A 419 -9.32 -26.35 25.51
C THR A 419 -10.08 -25.88 26.74
N THR A 420 -11.27 -26.44 26.95
CA THR A 420 -12.13 -26.19 28.10
C THR A 420 -12.40 -27.50 28.81
N THR A 421 -12.30 -27.49 30.14
CA THR A 421 -12.71 -28.59 31.02
C THR A 421 -13.86 -28.12 31.91
N SER A 422 -14.37 -28.99 32.80
CA SER A 422 -15.41 -28.60 33.76
C SER A 422 -14.98 -27.53 34.77
N ARG A 423 -13.67 -27.26 34.89
CA ARG A 423 -13.11 -26.33 35.90
C ARG A 423 -12.12 -25.31 35.35
N GLN A 424 -11.73 -25.40 34.08
CA GLN A 424 -10.65 -24.57 33.51
C GLN A 424 -10.92 -24.29 32.04
N TYR A 425 -10.37 -23.18 31.54
CA TYR A 425 -10.33 -22.86 30.13
C TYR A 425 -8.99 -22.20 29.76
N THR A 426 -8.65 -22.23 28.48
CA THR A 426 -7.42 -21.62 27.97
C THR A 426 -7.54 -20.11 27.80
N ILE A 427 -6.55 -19.38 28.31
CA ILE A 427 -6.32 -17.97 28.00
C ILE A 427 -4.99 -17.87 27.25
N TRP A 428 -5.04 -17.29 26.05
CA TRP A 428 -3.84 -16.94 25.28
C TRP A 428 -3.56 -15.45 25.38
N GLU A 429 -2.30 -15.07 25.50
CA GLU A 429 -1.83 -13.69 25.43
C GLU A 429 -0.88 -13.54 24.24
N LEU A 430 -1.17 -12.60 23.33
CA LEU A 430 -0.38 -12.29 22.15
C LEU A 430 0.21 -10.89 22.26
N SER A 431 1.53 -10.75 22.22
CA SER A 431 2.20 -9.46 21.98
C SER A 431 2.62 -9.35 20.53
N LEU A 432 2.06 -8.38 19.82
CA LEU A 432 2.36 -8.16 18.40
C LEU A 432 3.63 -7.32 18.19
N LYS A 433 4.10 -6.64 19.23
CA LYS A 433 5.38 -5.95 19.18
C LYS A 433 6.50 -6.98 19.25
N VAL A 434 7.39 -6.92 18.26
CA VAL A 434 8.56 -7.78 18.21
C VAL A 434 9.43 -7.54 19.45
N ARG A 435 9.84 -8.63 20.11
CA ARG A 435 10.75 -8.60 21.26
C ARG A 435 11.94 -9.51 21.03
N LEU A 436 13.12 -9.03 21.42
CA LEU A 436 14.33 -9.84 21.44
C LEU A 436 14.12 -11.01 22.42
N GLY A 437 14.31 -12.25 21.94
CA GLY A 437 14.04 -13.45 22.72
C GLY A 437 12.55 -13.82 22.85
N GLY A 438 11.69 -13.29 21.96
CA GLY A 438 10.31 -13.75 21.85
C GLY A 438 10.22 -15.25 21.59
N ASN A 439 9.11 -15.88 21.96
CA ASN A 439 8.92 -17.33 21.87
C ASN A 439 8.06 -17.77 20.66
N ALA A 440 7.62 -16.84 19.81
CA ALA A 440 6.77 -17.14 18.65
C ALA A 440 7.33 -16.51 17.37
N SER A 441 7.55 -17.31 16.32
CA SER A 441 7.92 -16.80 14.99
C SER A 441 6.69 -16.50 14.13
N SER A 442 6.87 -15.66 13.13
CA SER A 442 5.82 -15.35 12.15
C SER A 442 6.37 -15.37 10.73
N SER A 443 5.61 -15.98 9.83
CA SER A 443 5.87 -15.96 8.40
C SER A 443 5.00 -14.94 7.69
N GLU A 444 5.53 -14.37 6.63
CA GLU A 444 4.78 -13.55 5.69
C GLU A 444 3.71 -14.37 4.96
N VAL A 445 2.60 -13.72 4.62
CA VAL A 445 1.48 -14.35 3.90
C VAL A 445 1.23 -13.57 2.63
N ASP A 446 1.07 -14.29 1.52
CA ASP A 446 0.62 -13.70 0.26
C ASP A 446 -0.74 -13.00 0.47
N PRO A 447 -0.87 -11.70 0.17
CA PRO A 447 -2.12 -10.96 0.32
C PRO A 447 -3.33 -11.63 -0.33
N ASP A 448 -3.15 -12.31 -1.47
CA ASP A 448 -4.22 -12.98 -2.22
C ASP A 448 -4.67 -14.29 -1.54
N SER A 449 -3.83 -14.83 -0.64
CA SER A 449 -4.13 -16.01 0.17
C SER A 449 -4.61 -15.65 1.59
N PHE A 450 -4.72 -14.36 1.91
CA PHE A 450 -5.08 -13.93 3.25
C PHE A 450 -6.57 -14.22 3.55
N PRO A 451 -6.90 -14.84 4.70
CA PRO A 451 -8.28 -15.17 5.04
C PRO A 451 -9.09 -13.89 5.30
N SER A 452 -10.25 -13.76 4.63
CA SER A 452 -11.16 -12.62 4.76
C SER A 452 -12.61 -13.02 5.06
#